data_AF-A0A3P8VRS0-F1
#
_entry.id   AF-A0A3P8VRS0-F1
#
_cell.length_a   1.000
_cell.length_b   1.000
_cell.length_c   1.000
_cell.angle_alpha   90.00
_cell.angle_beta   90.00
_cell.angle_gamma   90.00
#
_symmetry.space_group_name_H-M   'P 1'
#
loop_
_entity.id
_entity.type
_entity.pdbx_description
1 polymer ?
#
loop_
_entity_poly.entity_id
_entity_poly.type
_entity_poly.pdbx_seq_one_letter_code
_entity_poly.pdbx_strand_id
1 'polypeptide(L)'
;MLRPETVLCTFSVLWVAARADFKARNCSEVREACVSRGFSFAHVPLQEIPGEHLRVCPQGTTCCTQEMEDKFGQQSKLDFENLVDEMSHELRSTFVSRHQRFDEFFLELLENTERSLNEMFVRTYGKPYMQNSEVFENLFSELKRYYTGGNVNLEEMLNDFWSRLLERMFTLLNSQYVITEDYLECISKYTDQLKPFGDVPRKLKAQVTRAFIAARTFVQGLSVGREVAQRVTKVSSSPACIRAMTKMLYCPFCQGMPAVKPCKNYCLNVMKGCLANQADLDPEWNQYIDAMLLVAQRLEGPFNIESVMEPIDVKISEAIMNMQDNSAQVSYRVFQGCGQPKPAGMTRSARGVSDVFNARFRPYSPEERPTTAAGTSLDRLRIVWNAMQQSVVDIKEKLKLSKKFWSNLPEAVCVEDRVTSGNASDEECWNGHTKGRYFPEVQKDGLTNQLNNPEVGVDITRPDTLIRQQIMALRVMTNKLKNAYNGNDIYFQDSSDEGSGSGSGSGCTDACPTDSNPTVATEAPVVKADRSGPVGDSAVLHTPSVTLPTLLAVSVLELHRQWR
;
A
#
# COMPACT_ATOMS: atom_id res chain seq x y z
N MET A 1 27.50 -17.33 91.70
CA MET A 1 26.07 -17.62 91.50
C MET A 1 25.58 -16.77 90.33
N LEU A 2 25.52 -17.35 89.13
CA LEU A 2 24.99 -16.68 87.93
C LEU A 2 23.45 -16.60 88.03
N ARG A 3 22.90 -15.41 87.76
CA ARG A 3 21.45 -15.16 87.76
C ARG A 3 20.77 -15.91 86.59
N PRO A 4 19.62 -16.58 86.82
CA PRO A 4 18.93 -17.36 85.79
C PRO A 4 18.21 -16.51 84.72
N GLU A 5 18.17 -15.18 84.86
CA GLU A 5 17.45 -14.29 83.94
C GLU A 5 18.21 -13.99 82.63
N THR A 6 19.55 -14.11 82.62
CA THR A 6 20.36 -13.84 81.40
C THR A 6 20.36 -14.99 80.39
N VAL A 7 19.94 -16.20 80.78
CA VAL A 7 19.86 -17.38 79.89
C VAL A 7 18.54 -17.38 79.09
N LEU A 8 17.47 -16.80 79.63
CA LEU A 8 16.15 -16.75 78.97
C LEU A 8 16.10 -15.68 77.85
N CYS A 9 16.81 -14.56 78.00
CA CYS A 9 16.85 -13.53 76.96
C CYS A 9 17.72 -13.92 75.76
N THR A 10 18.83 -14.65 75.97
CA THR A 10 19.66 -15.13 74.86
C THR A 10 18.99 -16.25 74.08
N PHE A 11 18.25 -17.15 74.76
CA PHE A 11 17.43 -18.15 74.08
C PHE A 11 16.23 -17.56 73.34
N SER A 12 15.62 -16.48 73.84
CA SER A 12 14.51 -15.80 73.14
C SER A 12 14.97 -15.06 71.89
N VAL A 13 16.16 -14.45 71.89
CA VAL A 13 16.74 -13.82 70.69
C VAL A 13 17.19 -14.87 69.68
N LEU A 14 17.69 -16.03 70.12
CA LEU A 14 18.02 -17.16 69.24
C LEU A 14 16.76 -17.87 68.70
N TRP A 15 15.65 -17.92 69.44
CA TRP A 15 14.38 -18.47 68.95
C TRP A 15 13.65 -17.55 67.97
N VAL A 16 13.80 -16.23 68.12
CA VAL A 16 13.27 -15.26 67.15
C VAL A 16 14.14 -15.21 65.88
N ALA A 17 15.45 -15.42 65.99
CA ALA A 17 16.34 -15.55 64.82
C ALA A 17 16.13 -16.88 64.05
N ALA A 18 15.71 -17.96 64.73
CA ALA A 18 15.43 -19.26 64.11
C ALA A 18 14.01 -19.39 63.52
N ARG A 19 13.18 -18.33 63.58
CA ARG A 19 11.83 -18.27 62.98
C ARG A 19 11.64 -17.19 61.93
N ALA A 20 12.74 -16.61 61.42
CA ALA A 20 12.75 -16.22 60.01
C ALA A 20 12.84 -17.51 59.18
N ASP A 21 11.75 -18.29 59.16
CA ASP A 21 11.51 -19.24 58.09
C ASP A 21 11.58 -18.42 56.80
N PHE A 22 12.72 -18.46 56.12
CA PHE A 22 12.74 -18.33 54.68
C PHE A 22 11.88 -19.47 54.16
N LYS A 23 10.56 -19.28 54.16
CA LYS A 23 9.62 -20.14 53.45
C LYS A 23 10.06 -20.03 51.99
N ALA A 24 10.89 -20.98 51.56
CA ALA A 24 11.21 -21.16 50.16
C ALA A 24 9.85 -21.25 49.45
N ARG A 25 9.54 -20.21 48.66
CA ARG A 25 8.28 -20.17 47.93
C ARG A 25 8.29 -21.34 46.94
N ASN A 26 7.18 -22.06 46.91
CA ASN A 26 7.02 -23.25 46.10
C ASN A 26 6.72 -22.84 44.65
N CYS A 27 7.43 -23.43 43.69
CA CYS A 27 7.23 -23.17 42.26
C CYS A 27 6.11 -24.03 41.64
N SER A 28 5.26 -24.66 42.46
CA SER A 28 4.16 -25.52 42.01
C SER A 28 3.16 -24.78 41.13
N GLU A 29 2.79 -23.54 41.48
CA GLU A 29 1.86 -22.73 40.68
C GLU A 29 2.45 -22.38 39.31
N VAL A 30 3.76 -22.11 39.25
CA VAL A 30 4.48 -21.85 38.00
C VAL A 30 4.50 -23.09 37.12
N ARG A 31 4.75 -24.27 37.71
CA ARG A 31 4.73 -25.55 36.99
C ARG A 31 3.35 -25.82 36.38
N GLU A 32 2.28 -25.67 37.15
CA GLU A 32 0.91 -25.85 36.67
C GLU A 32 0.57 -24.86 35.55
N ALA A 33 0.92 -23.58 35.73
CA ALA A 33 0.71 -22.56 34.72
C ALA A 33 1.49 -22.84 33.42
N CYS A 34 2.74 -23.31 33.51
CA CYS A 34 3.53 -23.72 32.35
C CYS A 34 2.86 -24.87 31.58
N VAL A 35 2.40 -25.90 32.29
CA VAL A 35 1.69 -27.05 31.68
C VAL A 35 0.38 -26.59 31.03
N SER A 36 -0.37 -25.70 31.66
CA SER A 36 -1.62 -25.14 31.11
C SER A 36 -1.42 -24.38 29.79
N ARG A 37 -0.24 -23.78 29.61
CA ARG A 37 0.17 -23.10 28.36
C ARG A 37 0.87 -24.01 27.36
N GLY A 38 0.91 -25.32 27.61
CA GLY A 38 1.48 -26.30 26.70
C GLY A 38 3.01 -26.39 26.75
N PHE A 39 3.67 -25.79 27.73
CA PHE A 39 5.11 -25.95 27.89
C PHE A 39 5.43 -27.30 28.54
N SER A 40 6.40 -28.01 27.94
CA SER A 40 7.01 -29.21 28.52
C SER A 40 8.47 -28.91 28.87
N PHE A 41 8.77 -28.90 30.16
CA PHE A 41 10.11 -28.73 30.70
C PHE A 41 10.51 -30.00 31.44
N ALA A 42 11.68 -30.54 31.14
CA ALA A 42 12.20 -31.72 31.83
C ALA A 42 12.44 -31.45 33.32
N HIS A 43 12.85 -30.21 33.66
CA HIS A 43 13.17 -29.80 35.02
C HIS A 43 12.63 -28.40 35.32
N VAL A 44 11.44 -28.32 35.91
CA VAL A 44 10.98 -27.10 36.60
C VAL A 44 11.42 -27.20 38.07
N PRO A 45 12.19 -26.23 38.60
CA PRO A 45 12.57 -26.19 40.01
C PRO A 45 11.37 -26.42 40.92
N LEU A 46 11.54 -27.20 42.00
CA LEU A 46 10.48 -27.42 42.99
C LEU A 46 10.35 -26.23 43.96
N GLN A 47 11.47 -25.54 44.21
CA GLN A 47 11.57 -24.37 45.07
C GLN A 47 12.32 -23.27 44.31
N GLU A 48 12.15 -22.03 44.74
CA GLU A 48 12.91 -20.90 44.19
C GLU A 48 14.42 -21.12 44.29
N ILE A 49 15.12 -20.88 43.19
CA ILE A 49 16.58 -20.96 43.07
C ILE A 49 17.19 -19.56 42.87
N PRO A 50 18.49 -19.36 43.13
CA PRO A 50 19.20 -18.15 42.73
C PRO A 50 19.15 -17.96 41.20
N GLY A 51 18.78 -16.77 40.74
CA GLY A 51 18.53 -16.45 39.32
C GLY A 51 19.68 -15.74 38.60
N GLU A 52 20.93 -15.95 39.01
CA GLU A 52 22.11 -15.31 38.39
C GLU A 52 22.31 -15.70 36.92
N HIS A 53 21.76 -16.84 36.50
CA HIS A 53 21.80 -17.33 35.11
C HIS A 53 20.83 -16.63 34.16
N LEU A 54 19.90 -15.81 34.68
CA LEU A 54 18.88 -15.15 33.88
C LEU A 54 19.44 -13.94 33.12
N ARG A 55 19.04 -13.78 31.86
CA ARG A 55 19.51 -12.73 30.94
C ARG A 55 18.46 -11.66 30.66
N VAL A 56 17.18 -11.99 30.79
CA VAL A 56 16.06 -11.12 30.42
C VAL A 56 15.24 -10.76 31.65
N CYS A 57 14.88 -11.75 32.45
CA CYS A 57 14.12 -11.55 33.68
C CYS A 57 14.97 -10.91 34.77
N PRO A 58 14.34 -10.15 35.71
CA PRO A 58 15.04 -9.56 36.83
C PRO A 58 15.82 -10.62 37.64
N GLN A 59 17.09 -10.32 37.91
CA GLN A 59 17.96 -11.20 38.72
C GLN A 59 17.51 -11.15 40.18
N GLY A 60 17.31 -12.33 40.78
CA GLY A 60 16.74 -12.50 42.11
C GLY A 60 16.45 -13.98 42.40
N THR A 61 15.55 -14.29 43.34
CA THR A 61 15.02 -15.65 43.47
C THR A 61 14.07 -15.94 42.29
N THR A 62 14.15 -17.14 41.72
CA THR A 62 13.41 -17.48 40.50
C THR A 62 12.94 -18.93 40.48
N CYS A 63 11.83 -19.17 39.79
CA CYS A 63 11.32 -20.49 39.44
C CYS A 63 11.73 -20.94 38.02
N CYS A 64 12.57 -20.18 37.32
CA CYS A 64 13.00 -20.46 35.96
C CYS A 64 14.47 -20.86 35.85
N THR A 65 14.74 -21.86 35.01
CA THR A 65 16.09 -22.15 34.50
C THR A 65 16.38 -21.33 33.24
N GLN A 66 17.64 -21.33 32.79
CA GLN A 66 18.02 -20.68 31.53
C GLN A 66 17.26 -21.30 30.33
N GLU A 67 17.07 -22.62 30.31
CA GLU A 67 16.30 -23.30 29.25
C GLU A 67 14.84 -22.82 29.22
N MET A 68 14.24 -22.58 30.40
CA MET A 68 12.89 -22.03 30.49
C MET A 68 12.83 -20.61 29.94
N GLU A 69 13.79 -19.75 30.31
CA GLU A 69 13.87 -18.37 29.81
C GLU A 69 14.06 -18.32 28.28
N ASP A 70 14.93 -19.17 27.72
CA ASP A 70 15.16 -19.26 26.28
C ASP A 70 13.90 -19.72 25.53
N LYS A 71 13.17 -20.73 26.05
CA LYS A 71 11.88 -21.19 25.50
C LYS A 71 10.80 -20.13 25.60
N PHE A 72 10.73 -19.38 26.71
CA PHE A 72 9.83 -18.23 26.83
C PHE A 72 10.18 -17.13 25.83
N GLY A 73 11.46 -16.90 25.56
CA GLY A 73 11.91 -16.00 24.49
C GLY A 73 11.37 -16.39 23.12
N GLN A 74 11.49 -17.66 22.76
CA GLN A 74 10.96 -18.19 21.50
C GLN A 74 9.43 -18.08 21.43
N GLN A 75 8.73 -18.43 22.50
CA GLN A 75 7.27 -18.31 22.54
C GLN A 75 6.81 -16.85 22.46
N SER A 76 7.50 -15.92 23.15
CA SER A 76 7.18 -14.48 23.10
C SER A 76 7.23 -13.93 21.69
N LYS A 77 8.19 -14.40 20.88
CA LYS A 77 8.28 -14.03 19.47
C LYS A 77 7.05 -14.50 18.69
N LEU A 78 6.66 -15.76 18.85
CA LEU A 78 5.49 -16.33 18.18
C LEU A 78 4.20 -15.65 18.62
N ASP A 79 4.04 -15.39 19.92
CA ASP A 79 2.87 -14.69 20.46
C ASP A 79 2.77 -13.27 19.89
N PHE A 80 3.88 -12.55 19.81
CA PHE A 80 3.90 -11.21 19.21
C PHE A 80 3.53 -11.25 17.72
N GLU A 81 4.14 -12.16 16.94
CA GLU A 81 3.83 -12.32 15.52
C GLU A 81 2.35 -12.67 15.30
N ASN A 82 1.80 -13.58 16.11
CA ASN A 82 0.38 -13.94 16.07
C ASN A 82 -0.54 -12.78 16.46
N LEU A 83 -0.18 -11.99 17.49
CA LEU A 83 -0.95 -10.81 17.89
C LEU A 83 -1.00 -9.78 16.76
N VAL A 84 0.12 -9.48 16.13
CA VAL A 84 0.17 -8.55 14.99
C VAL A 84 -0.61 -9.11 13.80
N ASP A 85 -0.51 -10.40 13.52
CA ASP A 85 -1.26 -11.07 12.45
C ASP A 85 -2.77 -11.00 12.67
N GLU A 86 -3.25 -11.33 13.88
CA GLU A 86 -4.66 -11.31 14.24
C GLU A 86 -5.23 -9.89 14.17
N MET A 87 -4.52 -8.91 14.75
CA MET A 87 -4.98 -7.51 14.78
C MET A 87 -4.98 -6.85 13.41
N SER A 88 -4.17 -7.34 12.48
CA SER A 88 -4.13 -6.86 11.10
C SER A 88 -4.98 -7.67 10.12
N HIS A 89 -5.62 -8.75 10.58
CA HIS A 89 -6.41 -9.63 9.73
C HIS A 89 -7.57 -8.90 9.03
N GLU A 90 -8.36 -8.11 9.76
CA GLU A 90 -9.49 -7.37 9.17
C GLU A 90 -8.99 -6.37 8.12
N LEU A 91 -7.90 -5.65 8.39
CA LEU A 91 -7.32 -4.71 7.44
C LEU A 91 -6.92 -5.43 6.14
N ARG A 92 -6.14 -6.50 6.25
CA ARG A 92 -5.64 -7.26 5.10
C ARG A 92 -6.78 -7.89 4.29
N SER A 93 -7.68 -8.59 4.96
CA SER A 93 -8.83 -9.25 4.31
C SER A 93 -9.75 -8.26 3.62
N THR A 94 -9.97 -7.09 4.22
CA THR A 94 -10.73 -5.99 3.61
C THR A 94 -10.09 -5.53 2.32
N PHE A 95 -8.80 -5.18 2.31
CA PHE A 95 -8.13 -4.74 1.08
C PHE A 95 -8.10 -5.82 0.00
N VAL A 96 -7.88 -7.08 0.35
CA VAL A 96 -7.95 -8.21 -0.60
C VAL A 96 -9.34 -8.31 -1.23
N SER A 97 -10.38 -8.40 -0.41
CA SER A 97 -11.75 -8.59 -0.86
C SER A 97 -12.25 -7.39 -1.68
N ARG A 98 -11.96 -6.17 -1.22
CA ARG A 98 -12.39 -4.94 -1.90
C ARG A 98 -11.68 -4.69 -3.22
N HIS A 99 -10.38 -5.00 -3.28
CA HIS A 99 -9.64 -5.01 -4.54
C HIS A 99 -10.29 -5.98 -5.55
N GLN A 100 -10.42 -7.25 -5.18
CA GLN A 100 -10.97 -8.30 -6.07
C GLN A 100 -12.38 -7.95 -6.56
N ARG A 101 -13.25 -7.56 -5.64
CA ARG A 101 -14.65 -7.28 -5.98
C ARG A 101 -14.80 -6.07 -6.90
N PHE A 102 -14.05 -4.99 -6.67
CA PHE A 102 -14.08 -3.83 -7.56
C PHE A 102 -13.54 -4.18 -8.96
N ASP A 103 -12.46 -4.95 -9.02
CA ASP A 103 -11.82 -5.38 -10.26
C ASP A 103 -12.75 -6.25 -11.12
N GLU A 104 -13.36 -7.26 -10.51
CA GLU A 104 -14.36 -8.13 -11.13
C GLU A 104 -15.53 -7.34 -11.70
N PHE A 105 -16.10 -6.41 -10.91
CA PHE A 105 -17.24 -5.59 -11.35
C PHE A 105 -16.91 -4.70 -12.54
N PHE A 106 -15.72 -4.07 -12.54
CA PHE A 106 -15.36 -3.16 -13.62
C PHE A 106 -15.14 -3.92 -14.94
N LEU A 107 -14.50 -5.11 -14.88
CA LEU A 107 -14.34 -5.98 -16.05
C LEU A 107 -15.68 -6.52 -16.55
N GLU A 108 -16.57 -6.94 -15.65
CA GLU A 108 -17.91 -7.39 -16.02
C GLU A 108 -18.74 -6.27 -16.66
N LEU A 109 -18.60 -5.04 -16.17
CA LEU A 109 -19.22 -3.86 -16.77
C LEU A 109 -18.76 -3.68 -18.22
N LEU A 110 -17.44 -3.71 -18.47
CA LEU A 110 -16.88 -3.58 -19.82
C LEU A 110 -17.42 -4.66 -20.78
N GLU A 111 -17.44 -5.91 -20.34
CA GLU A 111 -17.91 -7.03 -21.17
C GLU A 111 -19.42 -6.91 -21.46
N ASN A 112 -20.21 -6.54 -20.46
CA ASN A 112 -21.65 -6.35 -20.65
C ASN A 112 -21.95 -5.15 -21.55
N THR A 113 -21.14 -4.08 -21.49
CA THR A 113 -21.30 -2.91 -22.35
C THR A 113 -20.97 -3.26 -23.81
N GLU A 114 -19.89 -4.00 -24.05
CA GLU A 114 -19.54 -4.53 -25.38
C GLU A 114 -20.67 -5.40 -25.95
N ARG A 115 -21.23 -6.27 -25.12
CA ARG A 115 -22.36 -7.14 -25.50
C ARG A 115 -23.62 -6.33 -25.84
N SER A 116 -23.96 -5.34 -25.01
CA SER A 116 -25.11 -4.45 -25.24
C SER A 116 -24.97 -3.69 -26.55
N LEU A 117 -23.78 -3.13 -26.81
CA LEU A 117 -23.49 -2.44 -28.07
C LEU A 117 -23.70 -3.38 -29.26
N ASN A 118 -23.13 -4.58 -29.20
CA ASN A 118 -23.25 -5.55 -30.28
C ASN A 118 -24.72 -5.96 -30.53
N GLU A 119 -25.48 -6.28 -29.48
CA GLU A 119 -26.90 -6.63 -29.60
C GLU A 119 -27.73 -5.50 -30.22
N MET A 120 -27.50 -4.26 -29.78
CA MET A 120 -28.17 -3.09 -30.33
C MET A 120 -27.78 -2.87 -31.80
N PHE A 121 -26.49 -2.91 -32.12
CA PHE A 121 -26.01 -2.52 -33.45
C PHE A 121 -26.32 -3.58 -34.52
N VAL A 122 -26.36 -4.86 -34.15
CA VAL A 122 -26.88 -5.91 -35.06
C VAL A 122 -28.35 -5.66 -35.39
N ARG A 123 -29.16 -5.20 -34.42
CA ARG A 123 -30.59 -4.92 -34.65
C ARG A 123 -30.81 -3.62 -35.44
N THR A 124 -30.05 -2.57 -35.13
CA THR A 124 -30.21 -1.24 -35.73
C THR A 124 -29.56 -1.14 -37.12
N TYR A 125 -28.31 -1.59 -37.25
CA TYR A 125 -27.50 -1.44 -38.46
C TYR A 125 -27.39 -2.71 -39.30
N GLY A 126 -27.59 -3.89 -38.71
CA GLY A 126 -27.58 -5.16 -39.43
C GLY A 126 -26.25 -5.46 -40.12
N LYS A 127 -26.32 -5.88 -41.38
CA LYS A 127 -25.15 -6.36 -42.16
C LYS A 127 -23.99 -5.34 -42.24
N PRO A 128 -24.22 -4.05 -42.50
CA PRO A 128 -23.20 -3.01 -42.39
C PRO A 128 -22.33 -3.07 -41.14
N TYR A 129 -22.96 -3.22 -39.96
CA TYR A 129 -22.24 -3.33 -38.70
C TYR A 129 -21.51 -4.67 -38.61
N MET A 130 -22.18 -5.78 -38.93
CA MET A 130 -21.56 -7.12 -38.86
C MET A 130 -20.30 -7.26 -39.73
N GLN A 131 -20.22 -6.51 -40.84
CA GLN A 131 -19.04 -6.50 -41.71
C GLN A 131 -17.90 -5.62 -41.19
N ASN A 132 -18.14 -4.80 -40.18
CA ASN A 132 -17.19 -3.83 -39.62
C ASN A 132 -17.12 -3.93 -38.08
N SER A 133 -17.59 -5.02 -37.46
CA SER A 133 -17.68 -5.17 -36.00
C SER A 133 -16.32 -5.10 -35.34
N GLU A 134 -15.27 -5.53 -36.05
CA GLU A 134 -13.87 -5.50 -35.61
C GLU A 134 -13.42 -4.11 -35.12
N VAL A 135 -13.94 -3.01 -35.70
CA VAL A 135 -13.60 -1.65 -35.25
C VAL A 135 -14.06 -1.41 -33.80
N PHE A 136 -15.22 -1.95 -33.43
CA PHE A 136 -15.79 -1.82 -32.09
C PHE A 136 -15.19 -2.85 -31.13
N GLU A 137 -14.96 -4.09 -31.57
CA GLU A 137 -14.27 -5.12 -30.78
C GLU A 137 -12.86 -4.66 -30.37
N ASN A 138 -12.11 -4.04 -31.29
CA ASN A 138 -10.79 -3.46 -31.00
C ASN A 138 -10.87 -2.32 -29.98
N LEU A 139 -11.89 -1.46 -30.04
CA LEU A 139 -12.11 -0.39 -29.04
C LEU A 139 -12.25 -0.99 -27.62
N PHE A 140 -13.11 -2.00 -27.43
CA PHE A 140 -13.30 -2.61 -26.11
C PHE A 140 -12.09 -3.42 -25.65
N SER A 141 -11.39 -4.08 -26.56
CA SER A 141 -10.13 -4.76 -26.28
C SER A 141 -9.07 -3.78 -25.74
N GLU A 142 -8.91 -2.62 -26.38
CA GLU A 142 -7.96 -1.60 -25.94
C GLU A 142 -8.38 -0.92 -24.63
N LEU A 143 -9.68 -0.70 -24.41
CA LEU A 143 -10.20 -0.21 -23.12
C LEU A 143 -9.89 -1.20 -21.98
N LYS A 144 -10.08 -2.50 -22.22
CA LYS A 144 -9.71 -3.57 -21.27
C LYS A 144 -8.19 -3.58 -21.04
N ARG A 145 -7.38 -3.49 -22.11
CA ARG A 145 -5.90 -3.43 -22.04
C ARG A 145 -5.41 -2.23 -21.25
N TYR A 146 -6.01 -1.06 -21.44
CA TYR A 146 -5.70 0.12 -20.63
C TYR A 146 -6.01 -0.14 -19.16
N TYR A 147 -7.18 -0.68 -18.83
CA TYR A 147 -7.57 -0.90 -17.45
C TYR A 147 -6.65 -1.89 -16.71
N THR A 148 -6.30 -3.02 -17.34
CA THR A 148 -5.49 -4.10 -16.73
C THR A 148 -4.00 -3.77 -16.58
N GLY A 149 -3.56 -2.60 -17.04
CA GLY A 149 -2.19 -2.14 -16.83
C GLY A 149 -1.37 -1.95 -18.11
N GLY A 150 -1.93 -2.19 -19.29
CA GLY A 150 -1.25 -1.96 -20.56
C GLY A 150 -0.81 -0.50 -20.73
N ASN A 151 0.31 -0.32 -21.41
CA ASN A 151 0.79 0.99 -21.85
C ASN A 151 -0.05 1.44 -23.06
N VAL A 152 -1.20 2.06 -22.78
CA VAL A 152 -2.17 2.53 -23.77
C VAL A 152 -2.43 4.00 -23.50
N ASN A 153 -2.35 4.82 -24.55
CA ASN A 153 -2.83 6.20 -24.49
C ASN A 153 -4.32 6.22 -24.87
N LEU A 154 -5.19 6.50 -23.90
CA LEU A 154 -6.65 6.53 -24.13
C LEU A 154 -7.06 7.57 -25.18
N GLU A 155 -6.40 8.73 -25.21
CA GLU A 155 -6.76 9.76 -26.17
C GLU A 155 -6.42 9.34 -27.60
N GLU A 156 -5.23 8.78 -27.80
CA GLU A 156 -4.79 8.27 -29.09
C GLU A 156 -5.67 7.12 -29.58
N MET A 157 -5.96 6.16 -28.70
CA MET A 157 -6.83 5.03 -29.02
C MET A 157 -8.24 5.48 -29.42
N LEU A 158 -8.82 6.45 -28.71
CA LEU A 158 -10.14 6.98 -29.07
C LEU A 158 -10.10 7.75 -30.39
N ASN A 159 -9.03 8.50 -30.66
CA ASN A 159 -8.85 9.19 -31.94
C ASN A 159 -8.71 8.19 -33.11
N ASP A 160 -7.97 7.09 -32.93
CA ASP A 160 -7.83 6.01 -33.92
C ASP A 160 -9.20 5.35 -34.20
N PHE A 161 -9.96 5.03 -33.16
CA PHE A 161 -11.33 4.51 -33.30
C PHE A 161 -12.21 5.40 -34.19
N TRP A 162 -12.27 6.71 -33.90
CA TRP A 162 -13.09 7.63 -34.68
C TRP A 162 -12.58 7.80 -36.12
N SER A 163 -11.27 7.77 -36.34
CA SER A 163 -10.66 7.86 -37.66
C SER A 163 -11.03 6.65 -38.51
N ARG A 164 -10.86 5.43 -37.98
CA ARG A 164 -11.26 4.18 -38.65
C ARG A 164 -12.77 4.14 -38.92
N LEU A 165 -13.58 4.59 -37.96
CA LEU A 165 -15.03 4.65 -38.16
C LEU A 165 -15.41 5.60 -39.30
N LEU A 166 -14.75 6.76 -39.41
CA LEU A 166 -14.96 7.71 -40.51
C LEU A 166 -14.65 7.09 -41.87
N GLU A 167 -13.53 6.41 -42.00
CA GLU A 167 -13.13 5.75 -43.26
C GLU A 167 -14.15 4.70 -43.70
N ARG A 168 -14.59 3.84 -42.77
CA ARG A 168 -15.60 2.81 -43.04
C ARG A 168 -16.94 3.43 -43.43
N MET A 169 -17.40 4.43 -42.66
CA MET A 169 -18.68 5.09 -42.93
C MET A 169 -18.68 5.85 -44.26
N PHE A 170 -17.61 6.59 -44.54
CA PHE A 170 -17.49 7.34 -45.78
C PHE A 170 -17.51 6.41 -47.01
N THR A 171 -16.82 5.26 -46.92
CA THR A 171 -16.81 4.24 -47.97
C THR A 171 -18.20 3.60 -48.16
N LEU A 172 -18.91 3.33 -47.07
CA LEU A 172 -20.27 2.76 -47.12
C LEU A 172 -21.30 3.73 -47.73
N LEU A 173 -21.23 5.01 -47.37
CA LEU A 173 -22.14 6.05 -47.86
C LEU A 173 -21.84 6.45 -49.32
N ASN A 174 -20.60 6.28 -49.78
CA ASN A 174 -20.16 6.63 -51.12
C ASN A 174 -19.76 5.39 -51.95
N SER A 175 -20.49 4.28 -51.81
CA SER A 175 -20.17 3.00 -52.48
C SER A 175 -20.17 3.05 -54.01
N GLN A 176 -20.75 4.11 -54.59
CA GLN A 176 -20.77 4.40 -56.02
C GLN A 176 -19.43 4.92 -56.56
N TYR A 177 -18.48 5.22 -55.68
CA TYR A 177 -17.14 5.71 -56.02
C TYR A 177 -16.08 4.71 -55.54
N VAL A 178 -14.95 4.68 -56.25
CA VAL A 178 -13.76 3.97 -55.78
C VAL A 178 -12.99 4.91 -54.86
N ILE A 179 -13.02 4.62 -53.55
CA ILE A 179 -12.29 5.36 -52.53
C ILE A 179 -10.97 4.63 -52.25
N THR A 180 -9.84 5.25 -52.60
CA THR A 180 -8.50 4.71 -52.39
C THR A 180 -7.96 5.12 -51.01
N GLU A 181 -6.90 4.44 -50.55
CA GLU A 181 -6.24 4.74 -49.27
C GLU A 181 -5.70 6.19 -49.23
N ASP A 182 -5.04 6.65 -50.30
CA ASP A 182 -4.62 8.06 -50.45
C ASP A 182 -5.78 9.06 -50.31
N TYR A 183 -6.99 8.65 -50.73
CA TYR A 183 -8.17 9.49 -50.64
C TYR A 183 -8.68 9.56 -49.19
N LEU A 184 -8.62 8.45 -48.45
CA LEU A 184 -8.95 8.41 -47.02
C LEU A 184 -7.96 9.26 -46.20
N GLU A 185 -6.67 9.22 -46.53
CA GLU A 185 -5.67 10.11 -45.91
C GLU A 185 -6.01 11.59 -46.18
N CYS A 186 -6.47 11.93 -47.39
CA CYS A 186 -6.94 13.28 -47.67
C CYS A 186 -8.16 13.68 -46.81
N ILE A 187 -9.14 12.77 -46.62
CA ILE A 187 -10.32 13.02 -45.78
C ILE A 187 -9.90 13.37 -44.35
N SER A 188 -8.91 12.68 -43.80
CA SER A 188 -8.42 12.91 -42.44
C SER A 188 -8.06 14.39 -42.18
N LYS A 189 -7.57 15.11 -43.20
CA LYS A 189 -7.20 16.54 -43.12
C LYS A 189 -8.40 17.48 -42.95
N TYR A 190 -9.60 17.05 -43.32
CA TYR A 190 -10.82 17.85 -43.22
C TYR A 190 -11.69 17.48 -42.01
N THR A 191 -11.35 16.41 -41.28
CA THR A 191 -12.14 15.88 -40.16
C THR A 191 -12.42 16.94 -39.07
N ASP A 192 -11.41 17.72 -38.68
CA ASP A 192 -11.54 18.72 -37.61
C ASP A 192 -12.47 19.88 -37.97
N GLN A 193 -12.50 20.25 -39.26
CA GLN A 193 -13.33 21.34 -39.76
C GLN A 193 -14.77 20.88 -40.00
N LEU A 194 -14.95 19.69 -40.55
CA LEU A 194 -16.26 19.15 -40.92
C LEU A 194 -17.01 18.55 -39.74
N LYS A 195 -16.28 18.05 -38.72
CA LYS A 195 -16.83 17.36 -37.55
C LYS A 195 -17.95 16.39 -37.96
N PRO A 196 -17.64 15.37 -38.77
CA PRO A 196 -18.65 14.48 -39.38
C PRO A 196 -19.52 13.77 -38.34
N PHE A 197 -19.01 13.57 -37.12
CA PHE A 197 -19.72 12.95 -36.00
C PHE A 197 -20.30 13.94 -34.99
N GLY A 198 -20.31 15.24 -35.32
CA GLY A 198 -20.70 16.31 -34.40
C GLY A 198 -19.69 16.51 -33.26
N ASP A 199 -20.19 16.78 -32.06
CA ASP A 199 -19.35 16.97 -30.87
C ASP A 199 -19.18 15.72 -30.00
N VAL A 200 -19.76 14.59 -30.43
CA VAL A 200 -19.73 13.31 -29.73
C VAL A 200 -18.30 12.81 -29.51
N PRO A 201 -17.38 12.75 -30.51
CA PRO A 201 -16.02 12.27 -30.29
C PRO A 201 -15.28 13.03 -29.18
N ARG A 202 -15.41 14.36 -29.18
CA ARG A 202 -14.77 15.23 -28.18
C ARG A 202 -15.33 14.99 -26.78
N LYS A 203 -16.66 14.91 -26.66
CA LYS A 203 -17.34 14.66 -25.37
C LYS A 203 -17.01 13.26 -24.84
N LEU A 204 -17.09 12.24 -25.68
CA LEU A 204 -16.81 10.85 -25.31
C LEU A 204 -15.35 10.70 -24.90
N LYS A 205 -14.40 11.29 -25.64
CA LYS A 205 -12.97 11.30 -25.27
C LYS A 205 -12.75 11.81 -23.85
N ALA A 206 -13.25 13.01 -23.55
CA ALA A 206 -13.07 13.62 -22.22
C ALA A 206 -13.72 12.79 -21.10
N GLN A 207 -14.88 12.20 -21.37
CA GLN A 207 -15.63 11.40 -20.40
C GLN A 207 -14.96 10.04 -20.12
N VAL A 208 -14.61 9.30 -21.18
CA VAL A 208 -13.94 7.98 -21.08
C VAL A 208 -12.60 8.12 -20.40
N THR A 209 -11.76 9.07 -20.82
CA THR A 209 -10.43 9.27 -20.23
C THR A 209 -10.52 9.50 -18.72
N ARG A 210 -11.41 10.40 -18.27
CA ARG A 210 -11.57 10.70 -16.84
C ARG A 210 -12.09 9.52 -16.02
N ALA A 211 -13.06 8.78 -16.56
CA ALA A 211 -13.67 7.65 -15.86
C ALA A 211 -12.68 6.48 -15.72
N PHE A 212 -11.95 6.16 -16.80
CA PHE A 212 -10.97 5.07 -16.79
C PHE A 212 -9.73 5.39 -15.96
N ILE A 213 -9.22 6.63 -16.00
CA ILE A 213 -8.11 7.06 -15.12
C ILE A 213 -8.54 6.89 -13.65
N ALA A 214 -9.74 7.34 -13.28
CA ALA A 214 -10.23 7.21 -11.91
C ALA A 214 -10.37 5.74 -11.49
N ALA A 215 -11.01 4.91 -12.31
CA ALA A 215 -11.21 3.49 -12.01
C ALA A 215 -9.88 2.71 -11.91
N ARG A 216 -8.99 2.87 -12.90
CA ARG A 216 -7.66 2.24 -12.92
C ARG A 216 -6.83 2.65 -11.71
N THR A 217 -6.79 3.95 -11.40
CA THR A 217 -5.99 4.45 -10.27
C THR A 217 -6.57 4.01 -8.94
N PHE A 218 -7.91 3.91 -8.82
CA PHE A 218 -8.56 3.43 -7.61
C PHE A 218 -8.27 1.95 -7.34
N VAL A 219 -8.38 1.07 -8.34
CA VAL A 219 -8.06 -0.36 -8.17
C VAL A 219 -6.58 -0.58 -7.88
N GLN A 220 -5.69 0.16 -8.54
CA GLN A 220 -4.26 0.14 -8.24
C GLN A 220 -3.97 0.62 -6.82
N GLY A 221 -4.66 1.66 -6.36
CA GLY A 221 -4.62 2.12 -4.98
C GLY A 221 -4.95 0.97 -4.02
N LEU A 222 -6.09 0.30 -4.21
CA LEU A 222 -6.48 -0.87 -3.41
C LEU A 222 -5.42 -1.98 -3.44
N SER A 223 -4.76 -2.23 -4.59
CA SER A 223 -3.68 -3.22 -4.70
C SER A 223 -2.45 -2.81 -3.88
N VAL A 224 -2.02 -1.55 -3.96
CA VAL A 224 -0.90 -1.03 -3.15
C VAL A 224 -1.25 -1.10 -1.66
N GLY A 225 -2.46 -0.70 -1.27
CA GLY A 225 -2.94 -0.81 0.10
C GLY A 225 -2.91 -2.26 0.62
N ARG A 226 -3.34 -3.22 -0.21
CA ARG A 226 -3.26 -4.66 0.05
C ARG A 226 -1.81 -5.11 0.28
N GLU A 227 -0.91 -4.76 -0.63
CA GLU A 227 0.50 -5.17 -0.57
C GLU A 227 1.21 -4.59 0.65
N VAL A 228 1.01 -3.30 0.94
CA VAL A 228 1.55 -2.64 2.13
C VAL A 228 1.04 -3.34 3.39
N ALA A 229 -0.28 -3.57 3.50
CA ALA A 229 -0.86 -4.26 4.65
C ALA A 229 -0.31 -5.68 4.84
N GLN A 230 -0.03 -6.42 3.76
CA GLN A 230 0.52 -7.77 3.83
C GLN A 230 2.02 -7.82 4.16
N ARG A 231 2.79 -6.86 3.63
CA ARG A 231 4.26 -6.82 3.81
C ARG A 231 4.65 -6.28 5.19
N VAL A 232 4.00 -5.21 5.64
CA VAL A 232 4.33 -4.55 6.92
C VAL A 232 4.05 -5.47 8.11
N THR A 233 3.01 -6.30 8.04
CA THR A 233 2.67 -7.25 9.11
C THR A 233 3.64 -8.41 9.24
N LYS A 234 4.51 -8.62 8.23
CA LYS A 234 5.51 -9.71 8.19
C LYS A 234 6.93 -9.24 8.52
N VAL A 235 7.09 -7.97 8.90
CA VAL A 235 8.40 -7.44 9.33
C VAL A 235 8.84 -8.16 10.60
N SER A 236 10.07 -8.65 10.61
CA SER A 236 10.59 -9.43 11.73
C SER A 236 10.81 -8.56 12.96
N SER A 237 10.57 -9.16 14.13
CA SER A 237 10.77 -8.48 15.41
C SER A 237 12.24 -8.37 15.77
N SER A 238 12.66 -7.22 16.30
CA SER A 238 14.04 -7.03 16.75
C SER A 238 14.34 -7.87 18.01
N PRO A 239 15.61 -8.26 18.25
CA PRO A 239 15.97 -8.96 19.48
C PRO A 239 15.66 -8.16 20.75
N ALA A 240 15.73 -6.82 20.70
CA ALA A 240 15.37 -5.95 21.81
C ALA A 240 13.86 -6.03 22.11
N CYS A 241 13.02 -6.04 21.06
CA CYS A 241 11.59 -6.23 21.20
C CYS A 241 11.27 -7.60 21.83
N ILE A 242 11.88 -8.68 21.33
CA ILE A 242 11.61 -10.02 21.86
C ILE A 242 11.97 -10.09 23.35
N ARG A 243 13.13 -9.54 23.76
CA ARG A 243 13.50 -9.45 25.18
C ARG A 243 12.47 -8.67 26.01
N ALA A 244 11.99 -7.53 25.52
CA ALA A 244 10.98 -6.74 26.22
C ALA A 244 9.62 -7.46 26.31
N MET A 245 9.20 -8.15 25.24
CA MET A 245 7.99 -8.98 25.22
C MET A 245 8.10 -10.14 26.22
N THR A 246 9.25 -10.81 26.28
CA THR A 246 9.50 -11.88 27.28
C THR A 246 9.46 -11.33 28.70
N LYS A 247 10.07 -10.16 28.94
CA LYS A 247 10.02 -9.47 30.23
C LYS A 247 8.58 -9.13 30.65
N MET A 248 7.76 -8.73 29.69
CA MET A 248 6.38 -8.34 29.93
C MET A 248 5.45 -9.55 30.17
N LEU A 249 5.57 -10.60 29.35
CA LEU A 249 4.61 -11.71 29.34
C LEU A 249 5.00 -12.89 30.24
N TYR A 250 6.30 -13.20 30.34
CA TYR A 250 6.76 -14.48 30.90
C TYR A 250 7.61 -14.34 32.16
N CYS A 251 8.26 -13.20 32.40
CA CYS A 251 8.98 -13.02 33.66
C CYS A 251 8.12 -13.06 34.94
N PRO A 252 6.79 -12.78 34.93
CA PRO A 252 5.94 -13.10 36.08
C PRO A 252 5.98 -14.58 36.47
N PHE A 253 6.10 -15.51 35.51
CA PHE A 253 6.26 -16.94 35.79
C PHE A 253 7.55 -17.21 36.55
N CYS A 254 8.64 -16.55 36.13
CA CYS A 254 9.93 -16.69 36.78
C CYS A 254 9.96 -16.10 38.18
N GLN A 255 9.17 -15.06 38.45
CA GLN A 255 9.03 -14.43 39.77
C GLN A 255 7.97 -15.10 40.66
N GLY A 256 7.45 -16.28 40.28
CA GLY A 256 6.47 -17.01 41.09
C GLY A 256 5.05 -16.42 41.08
N MET A 257 4.72 -15.59 40.09
CA MET A 257 3.44 -14.88 39.97
C MET A 257 2.80 -15.05 38.58
N PRO A 258 2.54 -16.29 38.11
CA PRO A 258 2.09 -16.54 36.74
C PRO A 258 0.71 -15.97 36.40
N ALA A 259 -0.12 -15.68 37.41
CA ALA A 259 -1.47 -15.12 37.22
C ALA A 259 -1.49 -13.60 37.01
N VAL A 260 -0.38 -12.89 37.30
CA VAL A 260 -0.34 -11.42 37.24
C VAL A 260 -0.12 -10.98 35.79
N LYS A 261 -1.08 -10.22 35.24
CA LYS A 261 -1.00 -9.64 33.90
C LYS A 261 -0.24 -8.30 33.90
N PRO A 262 0.39 -7.90 32.78
CA PRO A 262 1.08 -6.62 32.65
C PRO A 262 0.15 -5.42 32.81
N CYS A 263 0.71 -4.34 33.35
CA CYS A 263 0.05 -3.04 33.39
C CYS A 263 -0.19 -2.50 31.97
N LYS A 264 -1.28 -1.74 31.78
CA LYS A 264 -1.65 -1.19 30.47
C LYS A 264 -0.56 -0.29 29.87
N ASN A 265 -0.07 0.69 30.64
CA ASN A 265 0.96 1.61 30.16
C ASN A 265 2.31 0.93 29.95
N TYR A 266 2.61 -0.12 30.72
CA TYR A 266 3.78 -0.96 30.49
C TYR A 266 3.68 -1.67 29.14
N CYS A 267 2.53 -2.30 28.87
CA CYS A 267 2.24 -2.91 27.58
C CYS A 267 2.36 -1.91 26.42
N LEU A 268 1.79 -0.72 26.56
CA LEU A 268 1.88 0.32 25.54
C LEU A 268 3.32 0.72 25.23
N ASN A 269 4.18 0.90 26.24
CA ASN A 269 5.58 1.24 26.02
C ASN A 269 6.36 0.12 25.33
N VAL A 270 6.11 -1.15 25.71
CA VAL A 270 6.71 -2.30 25.03
C VAL A 270 6.24 -2.36 23.56
N MET A 271 4.93 -2.28 23.33
CA MET A 271 4.35 -2.39 21.99
C MET A 271 4.74 -1.22 21.07
N LYS A 272 4.76 0.03 21.57
CA LYS A 272 5.22 1.20 20.80
C LYS A 272 6.71 1.13 20.45
N GLY A 273 7.53 0.57 21.35
CA GLY A 273 8.94 0.30 21.06
C GLY A 273 9.13 -0.79 19.99
N CYS A 274 8.36 -1.87 20.08
CA CYS A 274 8.37 -2.97 19.12
C CYS A 274 7.84 -2.59 17.72
N LEU A 275 6.78 -1.79 17.66
CA LEU A 275 6.07 -1.38 16.45
C LEU A 275 6.47 0.00 15.95
N ALA A 276 7.61 0.52 16.42
CA ALA A 276 8.04 1.89 16.15
C ALA A 276 8.21 2.18 14.66
N ASN A 277 8.76 1.22 13.91
CA ASN A 277 8.91 1.34 12.46
C ASN A 277 7.55 1.30 11.75
N GLN A 278 6.64 0.44 12.18
CA GLN A 278 5.28 0.34 11.63
C GLN A 278 4.51 1.65 11.84
N ALA A 279 4.67 2.29 13.01
CA ALA A 279 4.05 3.57 13.30
C ALA A 279 4.53 4.72 12.39
N ASP A 280 5.76 4.65 11.84
CA ASP A 280 6.24 5.65 10.86
C ASP A 280 5.45 5.63 9.54
N LEU A 281 4.69 4.56 9.23
CA LEU A 281 3.79 4.55 8.06
C LEU A 281 2.57 5.44 8.25
N ASP A 282 2.16 5.70 9.49
CA ASP A 282 0.85 6.29 9.78
C ASP A 282 0.57 7.61 9.04
N PRO A 283 1.52 8.58 8.95
CA PRO A 283 1.27 9.83 8.23
C PRO A 283 0.98 9.62 6.74
N GLU A 284 1.75 8.75 6.08
CA GLU A 284 1.61 8.50 4.63
C GLU A 284 0.42 7.58 4.35
N TRP A 285 0.15 6.63 5.24
CA TRP A 285 -1.05 5.80 5.19
C TRP A 285 -2.31 6.65 5.24
N ASN A 286 -2.41 7.60 6.19
CA ASN A 286 -3.58 8.47 6.28
C ASN A 286 -3.73 9.37 5.04
N GLN A 287 -2.64 9.92 4.51
CA GLN A 287 -2.67 10.70 3.26
C GLN A 287 -3.11 9.86 2.06
N TYR A 288 -2.64 8.61 1.98
CA TYR A 288 -3.06 7.65 0.97
C TYR A 288 -4.55 7.34 1.09
N ILE A 289 -5.05 7.05 2.29
CA ILE A 289 -6.48 6.82 2.54
C ILE A 289 -7.31 8.04 2.16
N ASP A 290 -6.87 9.26 2.50
CA ASP A 290 -7.55 10.49 2.10
C ASP A 290 -7.62 10.64 0.58
N ALA A 291 -6.52 10.36 -0.13
CA ALA A 291 -6.51 10.40 -1.60
C ALA A 291 -7.42 9.32 -2.21
N MET A 292 -7.47 8.11 -1.62
CA MET A 292 -8.42 7.07 -2.02
C MET A 292 -9.88 7.51 -1.85
N LEU A 293 -10.21 8.15 -0.73
CA LEU A 293 -11.55 8.66 -0.47
C LEU A 293 -11.97 9.76 -1.46
N LEU A 294 -11.03 10.63 -1.87
CA LEU A 294 -11.28 11.65 -2.91
C LEU A 294 -11.60 11.01 -4.27
N VAL A 295 -10.85 9.98 -4.68
CA VAL A 295 -11.13 9.26 -5.93
C VAL A 295 -12.45 8.49 -5.84
N ALA A 296 -12.77 7.87 -4.70
CA ALA A 296 -14.07 7.22 -4.48
C ALA A 296 -15.24 8.21 -4.64
N GLN A 297 -15.13 9.42 -4.09
CA GLN A 297 -16.14 10.48 -4.30
C GLN A 297 -16.29 10.87 -5.77
N ARG A 298 -15.18 10.87 -6.53
CA ARG A 298 -15.22 11.14 -7.97
C ARG A 298 -15.91 10.02 -8.75
N LEU A 299 -15.71 8.76 -8.34
CA LEU A 299 -16.40 7.60 -8.89
C LEU A 299 -17.90 7.58 -8.55
N GLU A 300 -18.32 8.20 -7.44
CA GLU A 300 -19.74 8.40 -7.09
C GLU A 300 -20.38 9.60 -7.80
N GLY A 301 -19.57 10.56 -8.29
CA GLY A 301 -20.02 11.85 -8.80
C GLY A 301 -20.64 11.85 -10.20
N PRO A 302 -21.01 13.03 -10.77
CA PRO A 302 -21.74 13.13 -12.04
C PRO A 302 -20.91 12.77 -13.29
N PHE A 303 -19.60 12.61 -13.14
CA PHE A 303 -18.71 12.06 -14.17
C PHE A 303 -18.30 10.62 -13.84
N ASN A 304 -19.13 9.91 -13.09
CA ASN A 304 -18.97 8.50 -12.80
C ASN A 304 -18.99 7.67 -14.09
N ILE A 305 -18.48 6.45 -13.99
CA ILE A 305 -18.46 5.50 -15.10
C ILE A 305 -19.88 5.23 -15.66
N GLU A 306 -20.96 5.39 -14.87
CA GLU A 306 -22.36 5.33 -15.32
C GLU A 306 -22.70 6.37 -16.38
N SER A 307 -22.42 7.65 -16.13
CA SER A 307 -22.68 8.74 -17.09
C SER A 307 -21.96 8.56 -18.45
N VAL A 308 -20.93 7.70 -18.47
CA VAL A 308 -20.07 7.47 -19.63
C VAL A 308 -20.40 6.16 -20.34
N MET A 309 -20.52 5.06 -19.58
CA MET A 309 -20.66 3.70 -20.11
C MET A 309 -22.10 3.26 -20.33
N GLU A 310 -23.07 3.74 -19.54
CA GLU A 310 -24.49 3.38 -19.71
C GLU A 310 -25.03 3.79 -21.09
N PRO A 311 -24.63 4.93 -21.68
CA PRO A 311 -25.06 5.30 -23.03
C PRO A 311 -23.91 5.24 -24.06
N ILE A 312 -22.84 4.45 -23.89
CA ILE A 312 -21.73 4.49 -24.88
C ILE A 312 -22.19 3.99 -26.26
N ASP A 313 -23.01 2.95 -26.27
CA ASP A 313 -23.69 2.42 -27.46
C ASP A 313 -24.63 3.46 -28.08
N VAL A 314 -25.42 4.15 -27.27
CA VAL A 314 -26.31 5.24 -27.71
C VAL A 314 -25.51 6.42 -28.27
N LYS A 315 -24.44 6.87 -27.61
CA LYS A 315 -23.58 7.98 -28.06
C LYS A 315 -22.88 7.64 -29.37
N ILE A 316 -22.34 6.43 -29.49
CA ILE A 316 -21.72 5.98 -30.75
C ILE A 316 -22.79 5.92 -31.86
N SER A 317 -24.00 5.44 -31.55
CA SER A 317 -25.11 5.44 -32.50
C SER A 317 -25.51 6.86 -32.91
N GLU A 318 -25.57 7.82 -31.99
CA GLU A 318 -25.83 9.24 -32.27
C GLU A 318 -24.75 9.82 -33.20
N ALA A 319 -23.47 9.51 -32.98
CA ALA A 319 -22.40 9.92 -33.88
C ALA A 319 -22.60 9.37 -35.30
N ILE A 320 -22.92 8.08 -35.43
CA ILE A 320 -23.21 7.45 -36.72
C ILE A 320 -24.39 8.15 -37.41
N MET A 321 -25.48 8.42 -36.67
CA MET A 321 -26.64 9.15 -37.20
C MET A 321 -26.27 10.57 -37.66
N ASN A 322 -25.48 11.32 -36.87
CA ASN A 322 -25.02 12.66 -37.24
C ASN A 322 -24.24 12.66 -38.56
N MET A 323 -23.40 11.64 -38.80
CA MET A 323 -22.70 11.52 -40.08
C MET A 323 -23.69 11.20 -41.21
N GLN A 324 -24.59 10.24 -41.00
CA GLN A 324 -25.60 9.86 -42.00
C GLN A 324 -26.45 11.06 -42.45
N ASP A 325 -26.93 11.86 -41.50
CA ASP A 325 -27.75 13.05 -41.77
C ASP A 325 -26.98 14.13 -42.53
N ASN A 326 -25.69 14.31 -42.20
CA ASN A 326 -24.82 15.31 -42.82
C ASN A 326 -24.03 14.77 -44.03
N SER A 327 -24.29 13.53 -44.45
CA SER A 327 -23.47 12.80 -45.43
C SER A 327 -23.27 13.55 -46.74
N ALA A 328 -24.33 14.16 -47.27
CA ALA A 328 -24.28 14.93 -48.52
C ALA A 328 -23.36 16.17 -48.38
N GLN A 329 -23.44 16.87 -47.25
CA GLN A 329 -22.61 18.05 -46.99
C GLN A 329 -21.14 17.66 -46.79
N VAL A 330 -20.90 16.58 -46.04
CA VAL A 330 -19.56 16.03 -45.82
C VAL A 330 -18.94 15.59 -47.14
N SER A 331 -19.65 14.78 -47.94
CA SER A 331 -19.18 14.35 -49.27
C SER A 331 -18.93 15.53 -50.20
N TYR A 332 -19.81 16.53 -50.25
CA TYR A 332 -19.62 17.72 -51.08
C TYR A 332 -18.34 18.48 -50.73
N ARG A 333 -18.11 18.74 -49.44
CA ARG A 333 -16.91 19.45 -48.96
C ARG A 333 -15.63 18.64 -49.19
N VAL A 334 -15.68 17.34 -48.96
CA VAL A 334 -14.56 16.43 -49.24
C VAL A 334 -14.25 16.40 -50.74
N PHE A 335 -15.26 16.31 -51.61
CA PHE A 335 -15.03 16.31 -53.07
C PHE A 335 -14.46 17.63 -53.56
N GLN A 336 -14.84 18.75 -52.95
CA GLN A 336 -14.25 20.05 -53.24
C GLN A 336 -12.77 20.13 -52.81
N GLY A 337 -12.41 19.50 -51.69
CA GLY A 337 -11.07 19.58 -51.11
C GLY A 337 -10.08 18.51 -51.61
N CYS A 338 -10.55 17.27 -51.79
CA CYS A 338 -9.76 16.10 -52.21
C CYS A 338 -9.93 15.75 -53.69
N GLY A 339 -10.84 16.44 -54.40
CA GLY A 339 -11.21 16.13 -55.78
C GLY A 339 -12.32 15.07 -55.86
N GLN A 340 -13.01 15.02 -57.00
CA GLN A 340 -14.10 14.06 -57.18
C GLN A 340 -13.54 12.65 -57.43
N PRO A 341 -13.93 11.64 -56.62
CA PRO A 341 -13.42 10.28 -56.77
C PRO A 341 -13.99 9.62 -58.03
N LYS A 342 -13.28 8.61 -58.54
CA LYS A 342 -13.67 7.91 -59.77
C LYS A 342 -14.98 7.13 -59.54
N PRO A 343 -15.98 7.23 -60.42
CA PRO A 343 -17.17 6.38 -60.34
C PRO A 343 -16.76 4.91 -60.39
N ALA A 344 -17.32 4.10 -59.50
CA ALA A 344 -17.20 2.65 -59.58
C ALA A 344 -17.85 2.21 -60.91
N GLY A 345 -17.06 1.54 -61.76
CA GLY A 345 -17.50 1.14 -63.10
C GLY A 345 -18.83 0.37 -63.05
N MET A 346 -19.74 0.77 -63.94
CA MET A 346 -21.13 0.31 -64.00
C MET A 346 -21.22 -1.18 -64.36
N THR A 347 -21.05 -2.05 -63.37
CA THR A 347 -21.52 -3.44 -63.42
C THR A 347 -22.94 -3.47 -62.88
N ARG A 348 -23.86 -4.08 -63.64
CA ARG A 348 -25.30 -4.16 -63.34
C ARG A 348 -25.52 -4.52 -61.86
N SER A 349 -26.14 -3.60 -61.13
CA SER A 349 -26.34 -3.65 -59.69
C SER A 349 -26.98 -4.97 -59.24
N ALA A 350 -26.22 -5.80 -58.52
CA ALA A 350 -26.81 -6.39 -57.31
C ALA A 350 -27.16 -5.20 -56.41
N ARG A 351 -28.44 -5.03 -56.05
CA ARG A 351 -28.96 -3.90 -55.23
C ARG A 351 -27.91 -3.48 -54.20
N GLY A 352 -27.30 -2.31 -54.43
CA GLY A 352 -26.22 -1.81 -53.61
C GLY A 352 -26.72 -1.57 -52.19
N VAL A 353 -25.86 -1.84 -51.22
CA VAL A 353 -26.11 -1.57 -49.80
C VAL A 353 -26.53 -0.10 -49.55
N SER A 354 -26.19 0.82 -50.46
CA SER A 354 -26.71 2.19 -50.57
C SER A 354 -28.23 2.33 -50.42
N ASP A 355 -29.04 1.54 -51.13
CA ASP A 355 -30.51 1.61 -51.02
C ASP A 355 -31.02 1.05 -49.69
N VAL A 356 -30.24 0.20 -49.03
CA VAL A 356 -30.54 -0.37 -47.70
C VAL A 356 -30.13 0.61 -46.59
N PHE A 357 -29.06 1.40 -46.81
CA PHE A 357 -28.54 2.37 -45.86
C PHE A 357 -29.39 3.64 -45.73
N ASN A 358 -30.19 3.99 -46.74
CA ASN A 358 -31.05 5.17 -46.67
C ASN A 358 -32.52 4.85 -46.37
N ALA A 359 -32.99 3.61 -46.64
CA ALA A 359 -34.43 3.29 -46.61
C ALA A 359 -34.91 2.45 -45.40
N ARG A 360 -34.05 2.03 -44.47
CA ARG A 360 -34.43 1.10 -43.38
C ARG A 360 -34.20 1.56 -41.94
N PHE A 361 -33.63 2.74 -41.73
CA PHE A 361 -33.36 3.22 -40.38
C PHE A 361 -34.61 3.82 -39.76
N ARG A 362 -35.28 3.05 -38.88
CA ARG A 362 -36.13 3.67 -37.87
C ARG A 362 -35.19 4.38 -36.88
N PRO A 363 -35.36 5.69 -36.64
CA PRO A 363 -34.68 6.36 -35.55
C PRO A 363 -34.97 5.58 -34.25
N TYR A 364 -33.93 5.27 -33.49
CA TYR A 364 -34.13 4.80 -32.13
C TYR A 364 -34.80 5.94 -31.35
N SER A 365 -36.09 5.78 -31.01
CA SER A 365 -36.73 6.68 -30.05
C SER A 365 -36.14 6.39 -28.67
N PRO A 366 -35.59 7.38 -27.96
CA PRO A 366 -35.16 7.21 -26.56
C PRO A 366 -36.27 6.69 -25.63
N GLU A 367 -37.53 6.74 -26.09
CA GLU A 367 -38.74 6.37 -25.34
C GLU A 367 -39.17 4.91 -25.59
N GLU A 368 -38.70 4.25 -26.66
CA GLU A 368 -38.92 2.81 -26.90
C GLU A 368 -37.89 1.97 -26.11
N ARG A 369 -37.95 2.08 -24.77
CA ARG A 369 -37.33 1.08 -23.89
C ARG A 369 -38.10 -0.23 -24.07
N PRO A 370 -37.47 -1.36 -24.41
CA PRO A 370 -38.17 -2.63 -24.49
C PRO A 370 -38.68 -3.02 -23.10
N THR A 371 -39.97 -2.85 -22.85
CA THR A 371 -40.64 -3.39 -21.65
C THR A 371 -40.95 -4.86 -21.89
N THR A 372 -39.98 -5.74 -21.65
CA THR A 372 -40.25 -7.19 -21.57
C THR A 372 -39.73 -7.74 -20.25
N ALA A 373 -40.52 -8.64 -19.64
CA ALA A 373 -40.36 -9.15 -18.28
C ALA A 373 -39.08 -9.99 -18.02
N ALA A 374 -38.17 -10.10 -18.99
CA ALA A 374 -36.78 -10.51 -18.83
C ALA A 374 -35.94 -9.30 -19.24
N GLY A 375 -35.31 -8.66 -18.26
CA GLY A 375 -34.65 -7.36 -18.45
C GLY A 375 -33.77 -7.30 -19.71
N THR A 376 -33.82 -6.17 -20.40
CA THR A 376 -33.00 -5.86 -21.56
C THR A 376 -31.51 -5.89 -21.20
N SER A 377 -30.59 -5.93 -22.18
CA SER A 377 -29.14 -5.80 -21.95
C SER A 377 -28.81 -4.59 -21.04
N LEU A 378 -29.59 -3.52 -21.16
CA LEU A 378 -29.53 -2.31 -20.32
C LEU A 378 -29.95 -2.56 -18.86
N ASP A 379 -30.94 -3.42 -18.60
CA ASP A 379 -31.33 -3.78 -17.22
C ASP A 379 -30.22 -4.57 -16.52
N ARG A 380 -29.52 -5.45 -17.27
CA ARG A 380 -28.35 -6.16 -16.74
C ARG A 380 -27.21 -5.20 -16.41
N LEU A 381 -26.93 -4.25 -17.29
CA LEU A 381 -25.94 -3.18 -17.05
C LEU A 381 -26.28 -2.38 -15.80
N ARG A 382 -27.55 -2.00 -15.64
CA ARG A 382 -28.05 -1.28 -14.47
C ARG A 382 -27.88 -2.08 -13.17
N ILE A 383 -28.07 -3.41 -13.19
CA ILE A 383 -27.86 -4.26 -12.00
C ILE A 383 -26.38 -4.28 -11.59
N VAL A 384 -25.49 -4.57 -12.54
CA VAL A 384 -24.03 -4.63 -12.29
C VAL A 384 -23.52 -3.28 -11.81
N TRP A 385 -24.02 -2.20 -12.39
CA TRP A 385 -23.72 -0.84 -11.97
C TRP A 385 -24.14 -0.56 -10.52
N ASN A 386 -25.41 -0.83 -10.15
CA ASN A 386 -25.88 -0.62 -8.79
C ASN A 386 -25.03 -1.39 -7.77
N ALA A 387 -24.58 -2.60 -8.13
CA ALA A 387 -23.66 -3.37 -7.31
C ALA A 387 -22.27 -2.72 -7.20
N MET A 388 -21.72 -2.18 -8.29
CA MET A 388 -20.47 -1.43 -8.29
C MET A 388 -20.56 -0.17 -7.42
N GLN A 389 -21.63 0.61 -7.55
CA GLN A 389 -21.85 1.83 -6.77
C GLN A 389 -21.97 1.52 -5.27
N GLN A 390 -22.74 0.49 -4.90
CA GLN A 390 -22.80 0.01 -3.51
C GLN A 390 -21.43 -0.46 -3.01
N SER A 391 -20.64 -1.12 -3.88
CA SER A 391 -19.28 -1.51 -3.55
C SER A 391 -18.39 -0.31 -3.28
N VAL A 392 -18.47 0.78 -4.07
CA VAL A 392 -17.70 2.01 -3.82
C VAL A 392 -18.06 2.62 -2.47
N VAL A 393 -19.35 2.68 -2.14
CA VAL A 393 -19.83 3.18 -0.83
C VAL A 393 -19.29 2.33 0.32
N ASP A 394 -19.37 1.01 0.21
CA ASP A 394 -18.86 0.10 1.24
C ASP A 394 -17.32 0.19 1.38
N ILE A 395 -16.59 0.30 0.27
CA ILE A 395 -15.14 0.52 0.27
C ILE A 395 -14.82 1.84 0.99
N LYS A 396 -15.58 2.90 0.73
CA LYS A 396 -15.39 4.21 1.38
C LYS A 396 -15.53 4.11 2.90
N GLU A 397 -16.55 3.42 3.40
CA GLU A 397 -16.73 3.23 4.84
C GLU A 397 -15.59 2.38 5.45
N LYS A 398 -15.19 1.30 4.77
CA LYS A 398 -14.06 0.47 5.22
C LYS A 398 -12.72 1.21 5.20
N LEU A 399 -12.48 2.09 4.23
CA LEU A 399 -11.30 2.94 4.17
C LEU A 399 -11.27 3.97 5.31
N LYS A 400 -12.43 4.51 5.72
CA LYS A 400 -12.48 5.42 6.89
C LYS A 400 -12.07 4.71 8.18
N LEU A 401 -12.50 3.45 8.35
CA LEU A 401 -12.17 2.64 9.52
C LEU A 401 -10.68 2.25 9.58
N SER A 402 -9.98 2.22 8.45
CA SER A 402 -8.55 1.90 8.41
C SER A 402 -7.62 3.08 8.68
N LYS A 403 -8.16 4.29 8.88
CA LYS A 403 -7.37 5.44 9.32
C LYS A 403 -6.76 5.20 10.70
N LYS A 404 -5.56 5.75 10.91
CA LYS A 404 -4.79 5.62 12.16
C LYS A 404 -4.52 4.18 12.60
N PHE A 405 -4.63 3.20 11.68
CA PHE A 405 -4.46 1.79 12.02
C PHE A 405 -3.07 1.52 12.62
N TRP A 406 -2.02 2.05 11.99
CA TRP A 406 -0.64 1.77 12.40
C TRP A 406 -0.27 2.44 13.72
N SER A 407 -0.76 3.65 13.99
CA SER A 407 -0.56 4.31 15.29
C SER A 407 -1.37 3.66 16.42
N ASN A 408 -2.57 3.13 16.12
CA ASN A 408 -3.47 2.56 17.13
C ASN A 408 -3.23 1.06 17.40
N LEU A 409 -2.34 0.42 16.66
CA LEU A 409 -2.05 -1.01 16.80
C LEU A 409 -1.58 -1.38 18.22
N PRO A 410 -0.70 -0.61 18.89
CA PRO A 410 -0.33 -0.86 20.29
C PRO A 410 -1.55 -0.86 21.24
N GLU A 411 -2.45 0.11 21.10
CA GLU A 411 -3.66 0.23 21.92
C GLU A 411 -4.61 -0.94 21.67
N ALA A 412 -4.72 -1.39 20.41
CA ALA A 412 -5.57 -2.51 20.03
C ALA A 412 -5.02 -3.87 20.54
N VAL A 413 -3.70 -4.01 20.69
CA VAL A 413 -3.07 -5.19 21.30
C VAL A 413 -3.22 -5.16 22.82
N CYS A 414 -2.97 -4.02 23.45
CA CYS A 414 -2.99 -3.83 24.91
C CYS A 414 -4.41 -3.65 25.48
N VAL A 415 -5.37 -4.42 24.97
CA VAL A 415 -6.76 -4.44 25.46
C VAL A 415 -6.86 -5.34 26.70
N GLU A 416 -7.75 -4.92 27.60
CA GLU A 416 -8.07 -5.61 28.86
C GLU A 416 -8.51 -7.05 28.60
N ASP A 417 -8.20 -7.92 29.54
CA ASP A 417 -8.44 -9.36 29.54
C ASP A 417 -7.69 -10.20 28.50
N ARG A 418 -7.30 -9.62 27.35
CA ARG A 418 -6.50 -10.31 26.33
C ARG A 418 -5.01 -10.32 26.66
N VAL A 419 -4.45 -9.15 26.98
CA VAL A 419 -3.01 -9.00 27.28
C VAL A 419 -2.78 -8.33 28.64
N THR A 420 -3.56 -7.31 28.99
CA THR A 420 -3.36 -6.54 30.22
C THR A 420 -4.30 -6.98 31.33
N SER A 421 -3.96 -6.62 32.57
CA SER A 421 -4.94 -6.66 33.66
C SER A 421 -6.08 -5.70 33.32
N GLY A 422 -7.34 -6.13 33.46
CA GLY A 422 -8.49 -5.22 33.44
C GLY A 422 -8.51 -4.30 34.66
N ASN A 423 -9.62 -3.57 34.87
CA ASN A 423 -9.92 -2.64 35.99
C ASN A 423 -9.68 -3.14 37.45
N ALA A 424 -8.88 -4.17 37.70
CA ALA A 424 -8.13 -4.26 38.93
C ALA A 424 -7.28 -2.97 39.04
N SER A 425 -7.42 -2.25 40.15
CA SER A 425 -6.69 -1.00 40.44
C SER A 425 -5.30 -1.00 39.84
N ASP A 426 -4.86 0.11 39.23
CA ASP A 426 -3.51 0.35 38.63
C ASP A 426 -2.32 -0.03 39.53
N GLU A 427 -2.57 -0.51 40.73
CA GLU A 427 -1.64 -0.96 41.76
C GLU A 427 -1.42 -2.49 41.79
N GLU A 428 -2.20 -3.30 41.07
CA GLU A 428 -2.13 -4.78 41.14
C GLU A 428 -1.70 -5.49 39.83
N CYS A 429 -0.97 -4.80 38.96
CA CYS A 429 -0.49 -5.35 37.69
C CYS A 429 1.04 -5.58 37.68
N TRP A 430 1.54 -6.30 36.68
CA TRP A 430 2.99 -6.49 36.49
C TRP A 430 3.60 -5.27 35.82
N ASN A 431 4.57 -4.64 36.48
CA ASN A 431 5.23 -3.42 35.99
C ASN A 431 6.63 -3.68 35.38
N GLY A 432 7.00 -4.95 35.17
CA GLY A 432 8.32 -5.37 34.65
C GLY A 432 9.31 -5.82 35.72
N HIS A 433 9.04 -5.53 37.00
CA HIS A 433 9.90 -5.93 38.12
C HIS A 433 9.13 -6.65 39.23
N THR A 434 7.98 -6.10 39.64
CA THR A 434 7.14 -6.65 40.71
C THR A 434 5.66 -6.48 40.36
N LYS A 435 4.78 -7.06 41.18
CA LYS A 435 3.37 -6.66 41.21
C LYS A 435 3.28 -5.26 41.82
N GLY A 436 2.71 -4.29 41.11
CA GLY A 436 2.66 -2.90 41.55
C GLY A 436 2.33 -1.94 40.41
N ARG A 437 2.28 -0.64 40.75
CA ARG A 437 2.02 0.43 39.78
C ARG A 437 3.17 0.59 38.78
N TYR A 438 2.81 0.89 37.53
CA TYR A 438 3.73 1.34 36.49
C TYR A 438 3.79 2.87 36.48
N PHE A 439 4.97 3.42 36.77
CA PHE A 439 5.21 4.86 36.88
C PHE A 439 5.63 5.57 35.58
N PRO A 440 6.42 4.96 34.68
CA PRO A 440 6.86 5.65 33.47
C PRO A 440 5.70 6.10 32.57
N GLU A 441 5.88 7.25 31.93
CA GLU A 441 4.92 7.79 30.98
C GLU A 441 4.94 7.01 29.65
N VAL A 442 3.80 7.01 28.96
CA VAL A 442 3.66 6.35 27.67
C VAL A 442 4.36 7.18 26.59
N GLN A 443 5.28 6.56 25.86
CA GLN A 443 5.99 7.19 24.75
C GLN A 443 5.04 7.50 23.58
N LYS A 444 5.42 8.47 22.75
CA LYS A 444 4.69 8.80 21.51
C LYS A 444 5.00 7.79 20.41
N ASP A 445 4.18 7.76 19.37
CA ASP A 445 4.32 6.83 18.25
C ASP A 445 5.48 7.20 17.31
N GLY A 446 5.98 6.21 16.57
CA GLY A 446 7.04 6.39 15.57
C GLY A 446 8.45 6.20 16.13
N LEU A 447 9.39 5.97 15.22
CA LEU A 447 10.76 5.53 15.54
C LEU A 447 11.52 6.58 16.36
N THR A 448 11.44 7.84 15.96
CA THR A 448 12.17 8.95 16.59
C THR A 448 11.77 9.19 18.05
N ASN A 449 10.54 8.85 18.42
CA ASN A 449 10.03 9.02 19.77
C ASN A 449 10.43 7.87 20.72
N GLN A 450 11.08 6.81 20.23
CA GLN A 450 11.50 5.67 21.07
C GLN A 450 12.90 5.82 21.67
N LEU A 451 13.61 6.93 21.42
CA LEU A 451 14.97 7.12 21.94
C LEU A 451 15.05 6.98 23.47
N ASN A 452 14.02 7.47 24.17
CA ASN A 452 13.92 7.45 25.63
C ASN A 452 12.94 6.40 26.13
N ASN A 453 12.59 5.39 25.32
CA ASN A 453 11.67 4.34 25.75
C ASN A 453 12.30 3.52 26.89
N PRO A 454 11.67 3.46 28.08
CA PRO A 454 12.23 2.77 29.24
C PRO A 454 12.26 1.25 29.10
N GLU A 455 11.46 0.66 28.20
CA GLU A 455 11.26 -0.78 28.11
C GLU A 455 11.97 -1.43 26.93
N VAL A 456 12.17 -0.69 25.84
CA VAL A 456 12.76 -1.21 24.60
C VAL A 456 13.89 -0.31 24.13
N GLY A 457 15.10 -0.85 24.06
CA GLY A 457 16.24 -0.16 23.44
C GLY A 457 16.11 -0.18 21.92
N VAL A 458 15.69 0.95 21.33
CA VAL A 458 15.47 1.11 19.89
C VAL A 458 16.59 1.95 19.27
N ASP A 459 17.25 1.43 18.23
CA ASP A 459 18.23 2.19 17.44
C ASP A 459 17.51 3.05 16.39
N ILE A 460 17.30 4.32 16.71
CA ILE A 460 16.61 5.28 15.81
C ILE A 460 17.40 5.60 14.54
N THR A 461 18.70 5.28 14.49
CA THR A 461 19.56 5.58 13.33
C THR A 461 19.45 4.53 12.22
N ARG A 462 18.84 3.38 12.52
CA ARG A 462 18.66 2.26 11.59
C ARG A 462 17.18 1.95 11.37
N PRO A 463 16.47 2.78 10.58
CA PRO A 463 15.10 2.48 10.22
C PRO A 463 15.03 1.22 9.36
N ASP A 464 13.93 0.47 9.47
CA ASP A 464 13.71 -0.71 8.65
C ASP A 464 13.55 -0.34 7.16
N THR A 465 14.32 -0.98 6.29
CA THR A 465 14.37 -0.65 4.87
C THR A 465 13.09 -1.05 4.13
N LEU A 466 12.45 -2.15 4.53
CA LEU A 466 11.19 -2.61 3.93
C LEU A 466 10.08 -1.62 4.27
N ILE A 467 10.00 -1.16 5.52
CA ILE A 467 9.06 -0.13 5.97
C ILE A 467 9.24 1.16 5.16
N ARG A 468 10.49 1.61 4.95
CA ARG A 468 10.78 2.81 4.16
C ARG A 468 10.39 2.64 2.69
N GLN A 469 10.56 1.46 2.12
CA GLN A 469 10.05 1.14 0.77
C GLN A 469 8.52 1.22 0.71
N GLN A 470 7.80 0.71 1.70
CA GLN A 470 6.33 0.78 1.73
C GLN A 470 5.84 2.23 1.90
N ILE A 471 6.54 3.05 2.68
CA ILE A 471 6.31 4.50 2.78
C ILE A 471 6.43 5.17 1.40
N MET A 472 7.47 4.84 0.64
CA MET A 472 7.64 5.39 -0.72
C MET A 472 6.56 4.90 -1.68
N ALA A 473 6.14 3.63 -1.61
CA ALA A 473 5.04 3.10 -2.40
C ALA A 473 3.73 3.84 -2.12
N LEU A 474 3.41 4.10 -0.84
CA LEU A 474 2.25 4.90 -0.43
C LEU A 474 2.33 6.33 -0.98
N ARG A 475 3.50 6.98 -0.92
CA ARG A 475 3.70 8.34 -1.46
C ARG A 475 3.47 8.41 -2.96
N VAL A 476 4.07 7.49 -3.71
CA VAL A 476 3.91 7.44 -5.17
C VAL A 476 2.44 7.21 -5.53
N MET A 477 1.78 6.26 -4.86
CA MET A 477 0.37 5.97 -5.10
C MET A 477 -0.53 7.15 -4.70
N THR A 478 -0.24 7.83 -3.60
CA THR A 478 -0.96 9.04 -3.16
C THR A 478 -0.90 10.14 -4.21
N ASN A 479 0.28 10.36 -4.79
CA ASN A 479 0.44 11.34 -5.88
C ASN A 479 -0.34 10.95 -7.12
N LYS A 480 -0.31 9.66 -7.52
CA LYS A 480 -1.14 9.14 -8.62
C LYS A 480 -2.63 9.36 -8.34
N LEU A 481 -3.13 9.03 -7.15
CA LEU A 481 -4.52 9.24 -6.77
C LEU A 481 -4.94 10.72 -6.81
N LYS A 482 -4.10 11.62 -6.30
CA LYS A 482 -4.35 13.08 -6.39
C LYS A 482 -4.40 13.57 -7.84
N ASN A 483 -3.52 13.06 -8.71
CA ASN A 483 -3.55 13.39 -10.14
C ASN A 483 -4.81 12.85 -10.84
N ALA A 484 -5.23 11.60 -10.52
CA ALA A 484 -6.47 11.02 -11.03
C ALA A 484 -7.69 11.82 -10.60
N TYR A 485 -7.71 12.28 -9.35
CA TYR A 485 -8.79 13.13 -8.84
C TYR A 485 -8.91 14.45 -9.63
N ASN A 486 -7.79 15.07 -9.98
CA ASN A 486 -7.76 16.29 -10.79
C ASN A 486 -8.06 16.02 -12.28
N GLY A 487 -7.99 14.76 -12.73
CA GLY A 487 -8.20 14.38 -14.13
C GLY A 487 -7.00 14.67 -15.03
N ASN A 488 -5.80 14.76 -14.45
CA ASN A 488 -4.55 14.88 -15.21
C ASN A 488 -4.11 13.50 -15.70
N ASP A 489 -3.52 13.43 -16.89
CA ASP A 489 -2.94 12.19 -17.41
C ASP A 489 -1.83 11.69 -16.49
N ILE A 490 -2.07 10.52 -15.90
CA ILE A 490 -1.05 9.80 -15.15
C ILE A 490 -0.27 9.02 -16.20
N TYR A 491 0.88 9.56 -16.61
CA TYR A 491 1.86 8.73 -17.31
C TYR A 491 2.31 7.63 -16.36
N PHE A 492 1.76 6.43 -16.56
CA PHE A 492 2.22 5.21 -15.91
C PHE A 492 3.53 4.79 -16.58
N GLN A 493 4.60 5.51 -16.28
CA GLN A 493 5.93 5.01 -16.57
C GLN A 493 6.16 3.88 -15.55
N ASP A 494 6.14 2.65 -16.03
CA ASP A 494 6.49 1.48 -15.23
C ASP A 494 7.86 1.74 -14.63
N SER A 495 7.92 1.76 -13.30
CA SER A 495 9.15 1.82 -12.53
C SER A 495 9.84 0.45 -12.61
N SER A 496 10.33 0.10 -13.80
CA SER A 496 11.22 -1.03 -14.01
C SER A 496 12.56 -0.66 -14.67
N ASP A 497 12.76 0.58 -15.13
CA ASP A 497 14.06 1.00 -15.66
C ASP A 497 14.59 2.23 -14.90
N GLU A 498 15.33 1.98 -13.83
CA GLU A 498 16.38 2.88 -13.37
C GLU A 498 17.52 2.88 -14.41
N GLY A 499 17.30 3.52 -15.55
CA GLY A 499 18.33 3.88 -16.51
C GLY A 499 18.87 5.26 -16.18
N SER A 500 19.99 5.33 -15.47
CA SER A 500 20.76 6.56 -15.23
C SER A 500 21.06 7.30 -16.55
N GLY A 501 20.26 8.31 -16.87
CA GLY A 501 20.53 9.27 -17.93
C GLY A 501 21.47 10.36 -17.44
N SER A 502 22.78 10.11 -17.47
CA SER A 502 23.79 11.17 -17.33
C SER A 502 23.74 12.10 -18.55
N GLY A 503 23.11 13.26 -18.38
CA GLY A 503 23.20 14.35 -19.34
C GLY A 503 24.58 14.99 -19.29
N SER A 504 25.39 14.75 -20.32
CA SER A 504 26.56 15.58 -20.64
C SER A 504 26.28 16.35 -21.93
N GLY A 505 25.84 17.59 -21.76
CA GLY A 505 25.70 18.56 -22.84
C GLY A 505 27.07 19.03 -23.30
N SER A 506 27.42 18.73 -24.55
CA SER A 506 28.59 19.29 -25.23
C SER A 506 28.28 20.72 -25.67
N GLY A 507 28.78 21.69 -24.90
CA GLY A 507 28.87 23.10 -25.29
C GLY A 507 30.23 23.37 -25.94
N CYS A 508 30.31 23.25 -27.26
CA CYS A 508 31.41 23.81 -28.05
C CYS A 508 31.00 25.20 -28.54
N THR A 509 31.66 26.23 -28.04
CA THR A 509 31.79 27.53 -28.72
C THR A 509 33.22 28.05 -28.56
N ASP A 510 33.74 28.48 -29.69
CA ASP A 510 34.88 29.36 -29.92
C ASP A 510 36.25 28.77 -30.32
N ALA A 511 36.62 29.21 -31.53
CA ALA A 511 37.95 29.39 -32.11
C ALA A 511 38.69 28.15 -32.65
N CYS A 512 38.35 27.78 -33.90
CA CYS A 512 39.33 27.22 -34.83
C CYS A 512 40.26 28.32 -35.35
N PRO A 513 41.58 28.08 -35.40
CA PRO A 513 42.40 28.58 -36.48
C PRO A 513 42.84 27.42 -37.38
N THR A 514 42.65 27.63 -38.67
CA THR A 514 43.23 26.87 -39.78
C THR A 514 44.76 26.90 -39.71
N ASP A 515 45.42 25.75 -39.90
CA ASP A 515 46.54 25.67 -40.85
C ASP A 515 47.00 24.23 -41.17
N SER A 516 47.00 23.97 -42.49
CA SER A 516 47.90 23.17 -43.32
C SER A 516 48.66 21.93 -42.79
N ASN A 517 48.27 20.79 -43.42
CA ASN A 517 49.11 19.78 -44.09
C ASN A 517 49.83 18.64 -43.31
N PRO A 518 50.05 17.50 -44.00
CA PRO A 518 50.09 16.16 -43.42
C PRO A 518 51.50 15.55 -43.42
N THR A 519 51.78 14.56 -42.54
CA THR A 519 52.49 13.29 -42.86
C THR A 519 52.83 12.45 -41.62
N VAL A 520 52.67 11.13 -41.78
CA VAL A 520 53.52 10.01 -41.33
C VAL A 520 53.64 9.66 -39.84
N ALA A 521 53.26 8.40 -39.57
CA ALA A 521 53.79 7.40 -38.63
C ALA A 521 54.77 7.86 -37.53
N THR A 522 54.65 7.32 -36.31
CA THR A 522 55.17 6.01 -35.87
C THR A 522 55.11 5.96 -34.32
N GLU A 523 54.88 4.76 -33.78
CA GLU A 523 55.42 4.22 -32.53
C GLU A 523 54.99 4.73 -31.14
N ALA A 524 54.52 3.75 -30.35
CA ALA A 524 54.43 3.76 -28.90
C ALA A 524 55.82 3.66 -28.24
N PRO A 525 55.90 3.90 -26.93
CA PRO A 525 56.55 2.90 -26.10
C PRO A 525 55.77 2.52 -24.84
N VAL A 526 55.77 1.21 -24.60
CA VAL A 526 55.54 0.49 -23.35
C VAL A 526 56.69 0.78 -22.38
N VAL A 527 56.45 0.90 -21.05
CA VAL A 527 57.28 0.26 -19.99
C VAL A 527 56.53 0.24 -18.63
N LYS A 528 56.32 -1.01 -18.17
CA LYS A 528 56.32 -1.64 -16.82
C LYS A 528 55.61 -1.03 -15.62
N ALA A 529 54.72 -1.87 -15.09
CA ALA A 529 54.45 -2.07 -13.67
C ALA A 529 55.63 -2.70 -12.93
N ASP A 530 55.75 -2.43 -11.62
CA ASP A 530 56.11 -3.49 -10.68
C ASP A 530 55.52 -3.30 -9.27
N ARG A 531 55.29 -4.46 -8.62
CA ARG A 531 54.63 -4.72 -7.35
C ARG A 531 55.48 -4.36 -6.12
N SER A 532 54.82 -4.18 -4.96
CA SER A 532 54.92 -5.01 -3.72
C SER A 532 54.73 -4.19 -2.42
N GLY A 533 54.08 -4.82 -1.41
CA GLY A 533 53.52 -4.17 -0.20
C GLY A 533 54.45 -4.07 1.02
N PRO A 534 53.97 -4.43 2.24
CA PRO A 534 53.66 -3.47 3.33
C PRO A 534 54.54 -3.63 4.59
N VAL A 535 54.65 -2.57 5.43
CA VAL A 535 55.13 -2.63 6.83
C VAL A 535 54.49 -1.50 7.66
N GLY A 536 54.15 -1.78 8.92
CA GLY A 536 53.41 -0.91 9.84
C GLY A 536 54.20 -0.18 10.94
N ASP A 537 53.38 0.39 11.83
CA ASP A 537 53.52 0.77 13.25
C ASP A 537 54.52 1.83 13.79
N SER A 538 53.90 2.72 14.60
CA SER A 538 54.35 3.32 15.88
C SER A 538 55.07 4.68 15.95
N ALA A 539 54.45 5.61 16.72
CA ALA A 539 54.99 6.57 17.75
C ALA A 539 54.12 7.86 17.78
N VAL A 540 53.27 8.17 18.78
CA VAL A 540 53.50 8.66 20.18
C VAL A 540 54.35 9.92 20.28
N LEU A 541 53.78 11.02 20.83
CA LEU A 541 54.54 12.08 21.53
C LEU A 541 53.70 12.89 22.56
N HIS A 542 54.15 12.80 23.83
CA HIS A 542 54.20 13.76 24.95
C HIS A 542 53.00 14.50 25.57
N THR A 543 52.82 14.23 26.87
CA THR A 543 52.37 15.13 27.95
C THR A 543 53.56 15.89 28.57
N PRO A 544 53.30 16.85 29.49
CA PRO A 544 53.94 16.73 30.79
C PRO A 544 53.02 17.01 32.01
N SER A 545 53.47 16.43 33.12
CA SER A 545 52.94 16.39 34.49
C SER A 545 53.49 17.49 35.41
N VAL A 546 52.76 17.85 36.46
CA VAL A 546 53.30 18.37 37.73
C VAL A 546 52.56 17.74 38.92
N THR A 547 53.31 17.36 39.95
CA THR A 547 52.95 16.51 41.10
C THR A 547 53.00 17.25 42.45
N LEU A 548 51.99 17.01 43.32
CA LEU A 548 52.01 16.78 44.81
C LEU A 548 52.51 17.90 45.79
N PRO A 549 52.30 17.83 47.15
CA PRO A 549 51.71 16.77 48.00
C PRO A 549 50.79 17.16 49.21
N THR A 550 49.98 16.18 49.65
CA THR A 550 49.62 15.66 51.01
C THR A 550 49.34 16.48 52.31
N LEU A 551 48.31 15.99 53.03
CA LEU A 551 48.14 15.70 54.49
C LEU A 551 47.52 16.74 55.47
N LEU A 552 46.44 16.29 56.15
CA LEU A 552 46.10 16.30 57.61
C LEU A 552 44.59 15.96 57.77
N ALA A 553 44.18 14.78 58.28
CA ALA A 553 43.86 14.41 59.68
C ALA A 553 42.87 15.36 60.41
N VAL A 554 41.92 14.99 61.29
CA VAL A 554 41.30 13.76 61.83
C VAL A 554 40.07 14.27 62.64
N SER A 555 38.92 13.60 62.51
CA SER A 555 37.75 13.44 63.42
C SER A 555 37.24 14.51 64.43
N VAL A 556 35.94 14.37 64.70
CA VAL A 556 35.14 14.74 65.91
C VAL A 556 34.32 16.03 65.78
N LEU A 557 33.01 15.87 65.54
CA LEU A 557 31.97 16.19 66.53
C LEU A 557 30.59 15.74 66.01
N GLU A 558 30.11 14.66 66.62
CA GLU A 558 28.70 14.30 66.69
C GLU A 558 27.85 15.43 67.31
N LEU A 559 26.55 15.31 67.07
CA LEU A 559 25.46 15.88 67.87
C LEU A 559 25.22 17.39 67.72
N HIS A 560 24.41 17.74 66.72
CA HIS A 560 23.25 18.57 67.04
C HIS A 560 22.02 18.27 66.17
N ARG A 561 21.14 17.48 66.78
CA ARG A 561 19.66 17.51 66.74
C ARG A 561 18.94 17.41 65.39
N GLN A 562 18.17 16.34 65.18
CA GLN A 562 16.82 16.12 65.72
C GLN A 562 15.73 16.99 65.03
N TRP A 563 14.76 16.24 64.46
CA TRP A 563 13.39 16.58 64.03
C TRP A 563 13.29 17.10 62.60
N ARG A 564 12.63 16.41 61.65
CA ARG A 564 11.47 15.48 61.76
C ARG A 564 11.68 14.18 61.00
#